data_AF-A0A345XPB5-F1
#
_entry.id   AF-A0A345XPB5-F1
#
_cell.length_a   1.000
_cell.length_b   1.000
_cell.length_c   1.000
_cell.angle_alpha   90.00
_cell.angle_beta   90.00
_cell.angle_gamma   90.00
#
_symmetry.space_group_name_H-M   'P 1'
#
loop_
_entity.id
_entity.type
_entity.pdbx_description
1 polymer ?
#
loop_
_entity_poly.entity_id
_entity_poly.type
_entity_poly.pdbx_seq_one_letter_code
_entity_poly.pdbx_strand_id
1 'polypeptide(L)' 'MTAADELLSPGGECAVCKEQVDERVLVAVVEVGSGPGHLVHGCLPCARARARSPFAPPWLAEDLAAIDADRMT' A
#
# COMPACT_ATOMS: atom_id res chain seq x y z
N MET A 1 10.52 0.79 14.92
CA MET A 1 9.90 -0.31 14.16
C MET A 1 8.43 0.01 14.17
N THR A 2 7.86 0.41 13.03
CA THR A 2 6.42 0.62 12.91
C THR A 2 5.75 -0.75 12.99
N ALA A 3 4.75 -0.91 13.84
CA ALA A 3 4.06 -2.20 13.95
C ALA A 3 3.18 -2.41 12.70
N ALA A 4 3.02 -3.65 12.25
CA ALA A 4 2.17 -3.94 11.08
C ALA A 4 0.73 -3.44 11.26
N ASP A 5 0.21 -3.47 12.50
CA ASP A 5 -1.11 -2.93 12.85
C ASP A 5 -1.25 -1.42 12.65
N GLU A 6 -0.16 -0.66 12.67
CA GLU A 6 -0.18 0.79 12.39
C GLU A 6 -0.15 1.08 10.87
N LEU A 7 0.27 0.09 10.07
CA LEU A 7 0.37 0.18 8.61
C LEU A 7 -0.91 -0.33 7.92
N LEU A 8 -1.67 -1.17 8.60
CA LEU A 8 -2.93 -1.73 8.11
C LEU A 8 -4.09 -0.81 8.48
N SER A 9 -4.87 -0.46 7.46
CA SER A 9 -6.17 0.18 7.59
C SER A 9 -7.28 -0.86 7.63
N PRO A 10 -8.39 -0.58 8.33
CA PRO A 10 -9.56 -1.45 8.31
C PRO A 10 -10.05 -1.76 6.89
N GLY A 11 -10.71 -2.91 6.77
CA GLY A 11 -11.32 -3.39 5.54
C GLY A 11 -12.23 -2.38 4.85
N GLY A 12 -12.40 -2.59 3.56
CA GLY A 12 -13.20 -1.75 2.68
C GLY A 12 -12.76 -1.88 1.23
N GLU A 13 -13.24 -0.97 0.39
CA GLU A 13 -12.92 -1.00 -1.03
C GLU A 13 -11.46 -0.64 -1.29
N CYS A 14 -10.79 -1.45 -2.11
CA CYS A 14 -9.50 -1.11 -2.68
C CYS A 14 -9.67 0.02 -3.70
N ALA A 15 -8.97 1.14 -3.49
CA ALA A 15 -9.04 2.27 -4.41
C ALA A 15 -8.53 1.95 -5.84
N VAL A 16 -7.78 0.86 -6.03
CA VAL A 16 -7.14 0.44 -7.29
C VAL A 16 -8.01 -0.55 -8.06
N CYS A 17 -8.26 -1.74 -7.53
CA CYS A 17 -9.01 -2.80 -8.21
C CYS A 17 -10.51 -2.80 -7.90
N LYS A 18 -10.98 -1.94 -6.98
CA LYS A 18 -12.38 -1.82 -6.55
C LYS A 18 -12.96 -3.04 -5.83
N GLU A 19 -12.12 -3.99 -5.45
CA GLU A 19 -12.53 -5.16 -4.66
C GLU A 19 -12.69 -4.81 -3.17
N GLN A 20 -13.63 -5.49 -2.49
CA GLN A 20 -13.78 -5.41 -1.04
C GLN A 20 -12.81 -6.37 -0.37
N VAL A 21 -12.02 -5.85 0.58
CA VAL A 21 -10.99 -6.63 1.28
C VAL A 21 -11.07 -6.36 2.79
N ASP A 22 -10.64 -7.33 3.59
CA ASP A 22 -10.68 -7.25 5.06
C ASP A 22 -9.66 -6.26 5.63
N GLU A 23 -8.65 -5.91 4.83
CA GLU A 23 -7.55 -5.01 5.21
C GLU A 23 -7.01 -4.25 4.00
N ARG A 24 -6.50 -3.04 4.25
CA ARG A 24 -5.89 -2.19 3.23
C ARG A 24 -4.61 -1.57 3.77
N VAL A 25 -3.78 -1.06 2.88
CA VAL A 25 -2.56 -0.32 3.22
C VAL A 25 -2.53 1.00 2.47
N LEU A 26 -1.84 1.99 3.01
CA LEU A 26 -1.61 3.25 2.31
C LEU A 26 -0.70 3.00 1.10
N VAL A 27 -1.08 3.55 -0.04
CA VAL A 27 -0.36 3.39 -1.30
C VAL A 27 -0.21 4.74 -1.96
N ALA A 28 1.02 5.09 -2.35
CA ALA A 28 1.27 6.22 -3.20
C ALA A 28 0.89 5.91 -4.65
N VAL A 29 0.11 6.83 -5.24
CA VAL A 29 -0.22 6.86 -6.67
C VAL A 29 0.47 8.05 -7.27
N VAL A 30 1.46 7.77 -8.11
CA VAL A 30 2.11 8.80 -8.92
C VAL A 30 1.51 8.71 -10.31
N GLU A 31 0.62 9.64 -10.62
CA GLU A 31 0.11 9.81 -11.98
C GLU A 31 1.17 10.52 -12.83
N VAL A 32 1.38 10.06 -14.06
CA VAL A 32 2.28 10.74 -15.00
C VAL A 32 1.64 12.05 -15.47
N GLY A 33 2.17 13.18 -15.01
CA GLY A 33 1.67 14.53 -15.27
C GLY A 33 2.17 15.53 -14.22
N SER A 34 1.88 16.82 -14.36
CA SER A 34 2.32 17.87 -13.41
C SER A 34 1.50 17.92 -12.12
N GLY A 35 0.70 16.90 -11.83
CA GLY A 35 -0.15 16.83 -10.64
C GLY A 35 0.63 16.29 -9.43
N PRO A 36 0.28 16.68 -8.19
CA PRO A 36 0.84 16.07 -7.00
C PRO A 36 0.47 14.58 -6.96
N GLY A 37 1.39 13.74 -6.50
CA GLY A 37 1.06 12.36 -6.16
C GLY A 37 -0.03 12.32 -5.10
N HIS A 38 -0.89 11.30 -5.15
CA HIS A 38 -1.97 11.11 -4.18
C HIS A 38 -1.76 9.83 -3.38
N LEU A 39 -2.18 9.83 -2.12
CA LEU A 39 -2.18 8.64 -1.28
C LEU A 39 -3.59 8.04 -1.26
N VAL A 40 -3.69 6.72 -1.42
CA VAL A 40 -4.96 5.99 -1.38
C VAL A 40 -4.82 4.71 -0.59
N HIS A 41 -5.93 4.17 -0.08
CA HIS A 41 -5.92 2.85 0.55
C HIS A 41 -6.15 1.76 -0.52
N GLY A 42 -5.19 0.85 -0.64
CA GLY A 42 -5.22 -0.26 -1.58
C GLY A 42 -5.14 -1.62 -0.88
N CYS A 43 -5.59 -2.68 -1.54
CA CYS A 43 -5.34 -4.04 -1.06
C CYS A 43 -3.85 -4.37 -1.20
N LEU A 44 -3.36 -5.31 -0.38
CA LEU A 44 -1.95 -5.73 -0.40
C LEU A 44 -1.44 -6.18 -1.79
N PRO A 45 -2.19 -6.95 -2.60
CA PRO A 45 -1.76 -7.28 -3.96
C PRO A 45 -1.50 -6.05 -4.84
N CYS A 46 -2.40 -5.06 -4.79
CA CYS A 46 -2.27 -3.83 -5.56
C CYS A 46 -1.14 -2.93 -5.03
N ALA A 47 -0.94 -2.90 -3.71
CA ALA A 47 0.18 -2.21 -3.08
C ALA A 47 1.52 -2.79 -3.55
N ARG A 48 1.67 -4.14 -3.51
CA ARG A 48 2.87 -4.84 -4.00
C ARG A 48 3.13 -4.60 -5.49
N ALA A 49 2.08 -4.56 -6.31
CA ALA A 49 2.22 -4.24 -7.73
C ALA A 49 2.74 -2.81 -7.93
N ARG A 50 2.22 -1.84 -7.17
CA ARG A 50 2.65 -0.44 -7.25
C ARG A 50 4.04 -0.20 -6.68
N ALA A 51 4.44 -0.92 -5.63
CA ALA A 51 5.79 -0.85 -5.05
C ALA A 51 6.91 -1.20 -6.05
N ARG A 52 6.57 -1.89 -7.15
CA ARG A 52 7.51 -2.20 -8.24
C ARG A 52 7.70 -1.06 -9.26
N SER A 53 6.91 0.01 -9.15
CA SER A 53 7.04 1.17 -10.03
C SER A 53 8.34 1.92 -9.73
N PRO A 54 9.07 2.42 -10.74
CA PRO A 54 10.24 3.29 -10.52
C PRO A 54 9.87 4.62 -9.85
N PHE A 55 8.59 4.98 -9.82
CA PHE A 55 8.08 6.17 -9.16
C PHE A 55 7.51 5.88 -7.76
N ALA A 56 7.54 4.62 -7.32
CA ALA A 56 7.08 4.28 -5.99
C ALA A 56 8.06 4.85 -4.94
N PRO A 57 7.55 5.48 -3.87
CA PRO A 57 8.41 5.92 -2.80
C PRO A 57 8.96 4.69 -2.02
N PRO A 58 10.21 4.75 -1.52
CA PRO A 58 10.86 3.61 -0.85
C PRO A 58 10.08 3.06 0.34
N TRP A 59 9.41 3.93 1.10
CA TRP A 59 8.63 3.54 2.29
C TRP A 59 7.55 2.50 1.98
N LEU A 60 6.98 2.48 0.76
CA LEU A 60 5.93 1.51 0.42
C LEU A 60 6.47 0.08 0.42
N ALA A 61 7.71 -0.12 -0.03
CA ALA A 61 8.34 -1.44 0.00
C ALA A 61 8.75 -1.82 1.43
N GLU A 62 9.20 -0.85 2.23
CA GLU A 62 9.57 -1.04 3.64
C GLU A 62 8.34 -1.43 4.49
N ASP A 63 7.22 -0.74 4.32
CA ASP A 63 5.97 -1.02 5.01
C ASP A 63 5.43 -2.41 4.66
N LEU A 64 5.46 -2.79 3.37
CA LEU A 64 5.06 -4.13 2.92
C LEU A 64 5.97 -5.21 3.52
N ALA A 65 7.27 -4.97 3.61
CA ALA A 65 8.21 -5.90 4.22
C ALA A 65 7.98 -6.07 5.73
N ALA A 66 7.63 -4.98 6.43
CA ALA A 66 7.25 -5.04 7.85
C ALA A 66 5.98 -5.88 8.07
N ILE A 67 4.96 -5.70 7.23
CA ILE A 67 3.72 -6.50 7.26
C ILE A 67 4.02 -7.99 6.97
N ASP A 68 4.84 -8.28 5.96
CA ASP A 68 5.19 -9.65 5.60
C ASP A 68 5.99 -10.35 6.72
N ALA A 69 6.92 -9.64 7.37
CA ALA A 69 7.70 -10.17 8.50
C ALA A 69 6.83 -10.50 9.72
N ASP A 70 5.86 -9.64 10.03
CA ASP A 70 4.91 -9.85 11.13
C ASP A 70 4.06 -11.11 10.91
N ARG A 71 3.57 -11.34 9.68
CA ARG A 71 2.75 -12.53 9.33
C ARG A 71 3.52 -13.85 9.29
N MET A 72 4.85 -13.77 9.20
CA MET A 72 5.72 -14.94 9.25
C MET A 72 6.08 -15.35 10.68
N THR A 73 5.70 -14.54 11.67
CA THR A 73 5.91 -14.79 13.10
C THR A 73 4.69 -15.48 13.70
#